data_AF-G0UWZ5-F1
#
_entry.id   AF-G0UWZ5-F1
#
_cell.length_a   1.000
_cell.length_b   1.000
_cell.length_c   1.000
_cell.angle_alpha   90.00
_cell.angle_beta   90.00
_cell.angle_gamma   90.00
#
_symmetry.space_group_name_H-M   'P 1'
#
loop_
_entity.id
_entity.type
_entity.pdbx_description
1 polymer ?
#
loop_
_entity_poly.entity_id
_entity_poly.type
_entity_poly.pdbx_seq_one_letter_code
_entity_poly.pdbx_strand_id
1 'polypeptide(L)'
;MTHLPMRSTIVAQDVRQLLQRVHQIFPYLAAQAVTGRLNAMHFSAAWGKWQNPAPPISVHSSGETEKCASDSLVAVLKRVGYSAMLWALSAFYCGVVPKSKHASVFDDENLARRINTTNVNTTSHKAAVLSSLAHVVHLPHLMTIYRCLLNICVNYIDPLEFVSPEMAVQHHRTLVSWGLMVPTPHGARGYHCHIPVTSALGLSQELCLNLYDLIPR
;
A
#
# COMPACT_ATOMS: atom_id res chain seq x y z
N MET A 1 -12.46 10.19 29.69
CA MET A 1 -12.68 10.21 28.23
C MET A 1 -11.78 9.15 27.61
N THR A 2 -12.31 7.95 27.49
CA THR A 2 -11.57 6.74 27.10
C THR A 2 -11.68 6.53 25.60
N HIS A 3 -10.54 6.67 24.91
CA HIS A 3 -10.36 6.23 23.53
C HIS A 3 -10.66 4.73 23.45
N LEU A 4 -11.73 4.36 22.74
CA LEU A 4 -11.99 2.97 22.34
C LEU A 4 -10.92 2.56 21.32
N PRO A 5 -10.14 1.48 21.55
CA PRO A 5 -9.25 0.97 20.54
C PRO A 5 -10.08 0.26 19.46
N MET A 6 -9.69 0.52 18.21
CA MET A 6 -9.73 -0.37 17.05
C MET A 6 -10.74 -1.53 17.16
N ARG A 7 -11.83 -1.45 16.38
CA ARG A 7 -12.85 -2.51 16.23
C ARG A 7 -12.21 -3.91 16.30
N SER A 8 -12.24 -4.49 17.49
CA SER A 8 -11.90 -5.87 17.78
C SER A 8 -13.08 -6.73 17.38
N THR A 9 -13.33 -6.87 16.08
CA THR A 9 -13.98 -8.12 15.67
C THR A 9 -12.95 -9.21 15.95
N ILE A 10 -13.23 -10.02 16.98
CA ILE A 10 -12.48 -11.21 17.40
C ILE A 10 -11.42 -10.95 18.50
N VAL A 11 -11.85 -10.37 19.62
CA VAL A 11 -11.58 -11.06 20.89
C VAL A 11 -12.89 -11.71 21.27
N ALA A 12 -13.05 -12.99 20.93
CA ALA A 12 -14.15 -13.75 21.48
C ALA A 12 -13.93 -13.83 22.99
N GLN A 13 -14.74 -13.13 23.78
CA GLN A 13 -14.72 -13.21 25.24
C GLN A 13 -15.01 -14.65 25.72
N ASP A 14 -15.62 -15.47 24.87
CA ASP A 14 -15.85 -16.89 25.10
C ASP A 14 -14.74 -17.75 24.43
N VAL A 15 -13.93 -18.41 25.26
CA VAL A 15 -12.85 -19.33 24.85
C VAL A 15 -13.37 -20.42 23.90
N ARG A 16 -14.64 -20.82 24.01
CA ARG A 16 -15.25 -21.83 23.13
C ARG A 16 -15.40 -21.34 21.70
N GLN A 17 -15.76 -20.07 21.51
CA GLN A 17 -15.85 -19.45 20.18
C GLN A 17 -14.48 -19.24 19.56
N LEU A 18 -13.44 -18.99 20.38
CA LEU A 18 -12.06 -18.93 19.92
C LEU A 18 -11.60 -20.30 19.41
N LEU A 19 -11.80 -21.36 20.20
CA LEU A 19 -11.50 -22.74 19.80
C LEU A 19 -12.24 -23.15 18.52
N GLN A 20 -13.52 -22.80 18.41
CA GLN A 20 -14.32 -23.09 17.22
C GLN A 20 -13.77 -22.37 15.97
N ARG A 21 -13.35 -21.11 16.09
CA ARG A 21 -12.75 -20.35 14.98
C ARG A 21 -11.38 -20.89 14.58
N VAL A 22 -10.55 -21.23 15.56
CA VAL A 22 -9.24 -21.86 15.30
C VAL A 22 -9.44 -23.20 14.59
N HIS A 23 -10.38 -24.03 15.06
CA HIS A 23 -10.72 -25.30 14.43
C HIS A 23 -11.20 -25.12 12.98
N GLN A 24 -11.96 -24.08 12.68
CA GLN A 24 -12.44 -23.79 11.32
C GLN A 24 -11.32 -23.31 10.37
N ILE A 25 -10.30 -22.62 10.88
CA ILE A 25 -9.20 -22.07 10.07
C ILE A 25 -8.06 -23.10 9.91
N PHE A 26 -7.93 -24.02 10.86
CA PHE A 26 -6.85 -25.01 10.92
C PHE A 26 -6.64 -25.80 9.62
N PRO A 27 -7.68 -26.29 8.89
CA PRO A 27 -7.48 -27.03 7.64
C PRO A 27 -6.79 -26.20 6.56
N TYR A 28 -7.09 -24.89 6.49
CA TYR A 28 -6.49 -23.98 5.52
C TYR A 28 -5.03 -23.64 5.83
N LEU A 29 -4.65 -23.68 7.11
CA LEU A 29 -3.28 -23.50 7.58
C LEU A 29 -2.45 -24.79 7.43
N ALA A 30 -3.04 -25.94 7.74
CA ALA A 30 -2.38 -27.24 7.61
C ALA A 30 -1.96 -27.52 6.17
N ALA A 31 -2.79 -27.13 5.19
CA ALA A 31 -2.45 -27.23 3.76
C ALA A 31 -1.23 -26.37 3.36
N GLN A 32 -0.97 -25.27 4.07
CA GLN A 32 0.15 -24.35 3.80
C GLN A 32 1.40 -24.66 4.64
N ALA A 33 1.25 -25.44 5.72
CA ALA A 33 2.35 -25.83 6.60
C ALA A 33 3.26 -26.89 5.98
N VAL A 34 2.80 -27.61 4.95
CA VAL A 34 3.60 -28.62 4.22
C VAL A 34 4.84 -28.00 3.54
N THR A 35 4.81 -26.69 3.27
CA THR A 35 5.88 -25.95 2.57
C THR A 35 6.83 -25.17 3.50
N GLY A 36 6.77 -25.37 4.82
CA GLY A 36 7.72 -24.78 5.78
C GLY A 36 7.09 -23.81 6.79
N ARG A 37 7.93 -22.93 7.39
CA ARG A 37 7.52 -22.08 8.51
C ARG A 37 6.46 -21.05 8.08
N LEU A 38 5.32 -21.07 8.76
CA LEU A 38 4.21 -20.16 8.50
C LEU A 38 4.59 -18.70 8.84
N ASN A 39 4.27 -17.76 7.95
CA ASN A 39 4.47 -16.33 8.14
C ASN A 39 3.13 -15.59 8.19
N ALA A 40 3.13 -14.29 8.49
CA ALA A 40 1.93 -13.47 8.61
C ALA A 40 1.03 -13.48 7.34
N MET A 41 1.63 -13.66 6.16
CA MET A 41 0.89 -13.75 4.90
C MET A 41 0.08 -15.05 4.80
N HIS A 42 0.62 -16.18 5.26
CA HIS A 42 -0.10 -17.45 5.31
C HIS A 42 -1.33 -17.38 6.23
N PHE A 43 -1.19 -16.70 7.38
CA PHE A 43 -2.31 -16.48 8.29
C PHE A 43 -3.38 -15.56 7.69
N SER A 44 -2.99 -14.47 7.03
CA SER A 44 -3.93 -13.56 6.35
C SER A 44 -4.67 -14.26 5.20
N ALA A 45 -3.96 -15.06 4.41
CA ALA A 45 -4.55 -15.82 3.31
C ALA A 45 -5.54 -16.90 3.79
N ALA A 46 -5.20 -17.66 4.84
CA ALA A 46 -6.12 -18.63 5.44
C ALA A 46 -7.36 -17.96 6.04
N TRP A 47 -7.17 -16.79 6.66
CA TRP A 47 -8.26 -15.99 7.22
C TRP A 47 -9.23 -15.47 6.14
N GLY A 48 -8.71 -15.01 5.00
CA GLY A 48 -9.53 -14.57 3.86
C GLY A 48 -10.32 -15.70 3.21
N LYS A 49 -9.75 -16.91 3.12
CA LYS A 49 -10.42 -18.11 2.60
C LYS A 49 -11.55 -18.60 3.50
N TRP A 50 -11.42 -18.42 4.82
CA TRP A 50 -12.48 -18.73 5.78
C TRP A 50 -13.67 -17.76 5.67
N GLN A 51 -13.46 -16.48 5.35
CA GLN A 51 -14.56 -15.50 5.21
C GLN A 51 -15.38 -15.71 3.93
N ASN A 52 -14.80 -16.34 2.91
CA ASN A 52 -15.48 -16.70 1.66
C ASN A 52 -15.41 -18.21 1.44
N PRO A 53 -16.20 -19.01 2.19
CA PRO A 53 -16.34 -20.42 1.87
C PRO A 53 -17.12 -20.52 0.57
N ALA A 54 -16.41 -20.59 -0.57
CA ALA A 54 -17.01 -21.11 -1.79
C ALA A 54 -17.53 -22.54 -1.50
N PRO A 55 -18.69 -22.94 -2.04
CA PRO A 55 -19.24 -24.27 -1.80
C PRO A 55 -18.26 -25.35 -2.25
N PRO A 56 -18.18 -26.49 -1.55
CA PRO A 56 -17.26 -27.55 -1.92
C PRO A 56 -17.81 -28.30 -3.14
N ILE A 57 -16.88 -28.82 -3.95
CA ILE A 57 -17.04 -29.71 -5.11
C ILE A 57 -17.08 -28.98 -6.47
N SER A 58 -15.92 -28.89 -7.10
CA SER A 58 -15.65 -29.64 -8.35
C SER A 58 -14.17 -29.56 -8.68
N VAL A 59 -13.52 -30.71 -8.57
CA VAL A 59 -12.31 -31.04 -9.32
C VAL A 59 -12.69 -31.05 -10.80
N HIS A 60 -11.82 -30.48 -11.64
CA HIS A 60 -11.91 -30.29 -13.10
C HIS A 60 -12.48 -28.96 -13.60
N SER A 61 -11.57 -28.03 -13.92
CA SER A 61 -11.50 -27.47 -15.27
C SER A 61 -10.16 -26.77 -15.49
N SER A 62 -9.31 -27.42 -16.29
CA SER A 62 -8.38 -26.74 -17.18
C SER A 62 -9.16 -25.84 -18.15
N GLY A 63 -8.70 -24.61 -18.36
CA GLY A 63 -9.13 -23.77 -19.47
C GLY A 63 -9.76 -22.44 -19.07
N GLU A 64 -8.95 -21.39 -19.20
CA GLU A 64 -9.37 -20.07 -19.69
C GLU A 64 -10.53 -19.37 -18.99
N THR A 65 -10.23 -18.66 -17.90
CA THR A 65 -10.67 -17.26 -17.74
C THR A 65 -9.82 -16.57 -16.67
N GLU A 66 -8.60 -16.16 -17.05
CA GLU A 66 -7.85 -15.11 -16.36
C GLU A 66 -8.58 -13.76 -16.53
N LYS A 67 -9.75 -13.60 -15.89
CA LYS A 67 -10.20 -12.27 -15.51
C LYS A 67 -9.47 -11.94 -14.23
N CYS A 68 -8.32 -11.27 -14.42
CA CYS A 68 -7.52 -10.56 -13.43
C CYS A 68 -8.29 -10.37 -12.12
N ALA A 69 -7.98 -11.19 -11.11
CA ALA A 69 -8.51 -11.00 -9.78
C ALA A 69 -8.06 -9.61 -9.32
N SER A 70 -8.97 -8.63 -9.39
CA SER A 70 -8.68 -7.24 -9.07
C SER A 70 -7.97 -7.20 -7.74
N ASP A 71 -6.77 -6.62 -7.70
CA ASP A 71 -5.97 -6.54 -6.48
C ASP A 71 -6.85 -6.03 -5.33
N SER A 72 -6.97 -6.83 -4.27
CA SER A 72 -7.85 -6.53 -3.14
C SER A 72 -7.53 -5.17 -2.52
N LEU A 73 -6.27 -4.73 -2.56
CA LEU A 73 -5.87 -3.41 -2.06
C LEU A 73 -6.41 -2.30 -2.96
N VAL A 74 -6.32 -2.46 -4.28
CA VAL A 74 -6.84 -1.50 -5.27
C VAL A 74 -8.36 -1.38 -5.12
N ALA A 75 -9.07 -2.50 -5.01
CA ALA A 75 -10.52 -2.52 -4.83
C ALA A 75 -10.96 -1.83 -3.52
N VAL A 76 -10.24 -2.06 -2.42
CA VAL A 76 -10.52 -1.41 -1.13
C VAL A 76 -10.25 0.09 -1.21
N LEU A 77 -9.10 0.51 -1.74
CA LEU A 77 -8.77 1.94 -1.86
C LEU A 77 -9.71 2.68 -2.80
N LYS A 78 -10.15 2.04 -3.89
CA LYS A 78 -11.17 2.58 -4.80
C LYS A 78 -12.50 2.87 -4.10
N ARG A 79 -12.90 2.02 -3.14
CA ARG A 79 -14.10 2.26 -2.31
C ARG A 79 -13.91 3.40 -1.29
N VAL A 80 -12.68 3.66 -0.88
CA VAL A 80 -12.36 4.80 0.00
C VAL A 80 -12.35 6.11 -0.79
N GLY A 81 -11.83 6.09 -2.01
CA GLY A 81 -11.83 7.20 -2.96
C GLY A 81 -10.48 7.44 -3.64
N TYR A 82 -10.49 8.21 -4.73
CA TYR A 82 -9.30 8.48 -5.53
C TYR A 82 -8.18 9.18 -4.75
N SER A 83 -8.53 10.00 -3.77
CA SER A 83 -7.59 10.61 -2.84
C SER A 83 -6.76 9.58 -2.05
N ALA A 84 -7.40 8.51 -1.58
CA ALA A 84 -6.73 7.45 -0.85
C ALA A 84 -5.82 6.62 -1.77
N MET A 85 -6.28 6.37 -3.00
CA MET A 85 -5.49 5.70 -4.04
C MET A 85 -4.24 6.51 -4.39
N LEU A 86 -4.41 7.81 -4.64
CA LEU A 86 -3.33 8.73 -4.98
C LEU A 86 -2.33 8.88 -3.83
N TRP A 87 -2.82 8.92 -2.59
CA TRP A 87 -1.97 8.95 -1.40
C TRP A 87 -1.13 7.67 -1.25
N ALA A 88 -1.75 6.50 -1.46
CA ALA A 88 -1.06 5.21 -1.45
C ALA A 88 0.00 5.12 -2.56
N LEU A 89 -0.35 5.54 -3.79
CA LEU A 89 0.59 5.60 -4.90
C LEU A 89 1.75 6.56 -4.63
N SER A 90 1.47 7.73 -4.03
CA SER A 90 2.49 8.70 -3.62
C SER A 90 3.46 8.09 -2.60
N ALA A 91 2.95 7.30 -1.65
CA ALA A 91 3.76 6.62 -0.64
C ALA A 91 4.63 5.52 -1.26
N PHE A 92 4.10 4.75 -2.21
CA PHE A 92 4.86 3.80 -3.02
C PHE A 92 5.97 4.51 -3.79
N TYR A 93 5.65 5.59 -4.50
CA TYR A 93 6.60 6.36 -5.29
C TYR A 93 7.75 6.88 -4.44
N CYS A 94 7.46 7.46 -3.26
CA CYS A 94 8.48 7.89 -2.31
C CYS A 94 9.35 6.76 -1.75
N GLY A 95 8.83 5.54 -1.72
CA GLY A 95 9.56 4.36 -1.28
C GLY A 95 10.49 3.79 -2.36
N VAL A 96 10.12 3.94 -3.63
CA VAL A 96 10.86 3.41 -4.79
C VAL A 96 11.89 4.41 -5.33
N VAL A 97 11.56 5.69 -5.37
CA VAL A 97 12.42 6.71 -5.97
C VAL A 97 13.16 7.49 -4.88
N PRO A 98 14.48 7.75 -5.03
CA PRO A 98 15.22 8.55 -4.07
C PRO A 98 14.85 10.03 -4.19
N LYS A 99 14.75 10.73 -3.05
CA LYS A 99 14.37 12.14 -2.97
C LYS A 99 15.14 13.06 -3.93
N SER A 100 16.43 12.78 -4.13
CA SER A 100 17.33 13.55 -5.02
C SER A 100 16.88 13.55 -6.48
N LYS A 101 16.13 12.53 -6.93
CA LYS A 101 15.64 12.42 -8.31
C LYS A 101 14.19 12.90 -8.50
N HIS A 102 13.50 13.31 -7.42
CA HIS A 102 12.11 13.75 -7.56
C HIS A 102 12.02 15.11 -8.26
N ALA A 103 12.98 16.01 -8.00
CA ALA A 103 13.02 17.34 -8.62
C ALA A 103 13.12 17.27 -10.14
N SER A 104 13.87 16.32 -10.69
CA SER A 104 14.03 16.17 -12.15
C SER A 104 12.82 15.55 -12.84
N VAL A 105 11.92 14.88 -12.10
CA VAL A 105 10.73 14.21 -12.69
C VAL A 105 9.53 15.15 -12.73
N PHE A 106 9.37 16.00 -11.71
CA PHE A 106 8.22 16.90 -11.61
C PHE A 106 8.50 18.32 -12.10
N ASP A 107 9.74 18.61 -12.54
CA ASP A 107 10.19 19.91 -13.05
C ASP A 107 9.78 21.11 -12.16
N ASP A 108 9.70 20.86 -10.84
CA ASP A 108 9.19 21.81 -9.86
C ASP A 108 10.34 22.49 -9.12
N GLU A 109 10.59 23.77 -9.46
CA GLU A 109 11.60 24.61 -8.82
C GLU A 109 11.42 24.73 -7.30
N ASN A 110 10.18 24.61 -6.79
CA ASN A 110 9.91 24.66 -5.34
C ASN A 110 10.33 23.38 -4.63
N LEU A 111 10.24 22.23 -5.33
CA LEU A 111 10.74 20.94 -4.83
C LEU A 111 12.27 20.94 -4.83
N ALA A 112 12.91 21.47 -5.87
CA ALA A 112 14.36 21.65 -5.94
C ALA A 112 14.90 22.55 -4.81
N ARG A 113 14.23 23.68 -4.54
CA ARG A 113 14.63 24.64 -3.49
C ARG A 113 14.53 24.06 -2.08
N ARG A 114 13.57 23.16 -1.82
CA ARG A 114 13.38 22.48 -0.51
C ARG A 114 14.30 21.27 -0.31
N ILE A 115 14.74 20.61 -1.38
CA ILE A 115 15.70 19.50 -1.30
C ILE A 115 17.11 20.03 -0.97
N ASN A 116 17.49 21.19 -1.55
CA ASN A 116 18.81 21.79 -1.36
C ASN A 116 19.10 22.26 0.07
N THR A 117 18.08 22.44 0.92
CA THR A 117 18.28 22.78 2.34
C THR A 117 18.51 21.55 3.23
N THR A 118 18.15 20.36 2.76
CA THR A 118 18.45 19.08 3.42
C THR A 118 19.62 18.41 2.71
N ASN A 119 20.83 18.83 3.05
CA ASN A 119 22.05 18.06 2.75
C ASN A 119 21.88 16.61 3.24
N VAL A 120 22.37 15.64 2.45
CA VAL A 120 23.24 14.52 2.86
C VAL A 120 23.08 13.29 1.93
N ASN A 121 24.22 12.95 1.32
CA ASN A 121 24.73 11.67 0.84
C ASN A 121 24.14 11.01 -0.40
N THR A 122 24.83 11.28 -1.50
CA THR A 122 25.18 10.34 -2.57
C THR A 122 25.57 8.97 -2.03
N THR A 123 24.69 7.98 -2.21
CA THR A 123 25.11 6.58 -2.39
C THR A 123 24.51 6.05 -3.68
N SER A 124 25.44 5.73 -4.58
CA SER A 124 25.25 5.31 -5.95
C SER A 124 24.86 3.83 -6.07
N HIS A 125 24.20 3.51 -7.18
CA HIS A 125 23.98 2.20 -7.80
C HIS A 125 23.19 1.11 -7.04
N LYS A 126 21.93 0.94 -7.41
CA LYS A 126 21.46 -0.26 -8.15
C LYS A 126 20.07 -0.02 -8.72
N ALA A 127 19.99 0.03 -10.05
CA ALA A 127 18.73 -0.14 -10.75
C ALA A 127 18.16 -1.53 -10.49
N ALA A 128 16.84 -1.63 -10.64
CA ALA A 128 16.09 -2.86 -10.90
C ALA A 128 15.67 -3.74 -9.72
N VAL A 129 15.27 -3.13 -8.60
CA VAL A 129 14.11 -3.67 -7.88
C VAL A 129 13.22 -2.48 -7.54
N LEU A 130 12.01 -2.42 -8.10
CA LEU A 130 10.96 -1.50 -7.68
C LEU A 130 10.49 -1.88 -6.28
N SER A 131 11.38 -1.86 -5.30
CA SER A 131 11.04 -2.21 -3.94
C SER A 131 10.57 -0.94 -3.27
N SER A 132 9.29 -0.90 -2.89
CA SER A 132 8.71 0.17 -2.09
C SER A 132 9.44 0.38 -0.75
N LEU A 133 10.26 -0.59 -0.35
CA LEU A 133 11.05 -0.59 0.88
C LEU A 133 12.39 0.15 0.76
N ALA A 134 12.81 0.52 -0.46
CA ALA A 134 14.17 1.00 -0.72
C ALA A 134 14.47 2.33 -0.01
N HIS A 135 13.47 3.21 0.15
CA HIS A 135 13.68 4.54 0.69
C HIS A 135 12.71 4.88 1.84
N VAL A 136 13.20 5.72 2.75
CA VAL A 136 12.42 6.22 3.88
C VAL A 136 11.51 7.36 3.43
N VAL A 137 10.21 7.15 3.60
CA VAL A 137 9.15 8.10 3.31
C VAL A 137 8.94 9.02 4.51
N HIS A 138 8.96 10.33 4.27
CA HIS A 138 8.63 11.32 5.30
C HIS A 138 7.36 12.07 4.93
N LEU A 139 6.52 12.33 5.93
CA LEU A 139 5.19 12.92 5.71
C LEU A 139 5.22 14.26 4.96
N PRO A 140 6.10 15.24 5.29
CA PRO A 140 6.14 16.51 4.55
C PRO A 140 6.53 16.33 3.06
N HIS A 141 7.42 15.38 2.79
CA HIS A 141 7.84 15.05 1.43
C HIS A 141 6.72 14.36 0.66
N LEU A 142 6.05 13.40 1.30
CA LEU A 142 4.89 12.69 0.75
C LEU A 142 3.77 13.66 0.35
N MET A 143 3.46 14.66 1.18
CA MET A 143 2.48 15.70 0.84
C MET A 143 2.86 16.47 -0.42
N THR A 144 4.16 16.71 -0.63
CA THR A 144 4.64 17.43 -1.80
C THR A 144 4.49 16.56 -3.05
N ILE A 145 4.87 15.29 -2.98
CA ILE A 145 4.68 14.34 -4.09
C ILE A 145 3.20 14.12 -4.41
N TYR A 146 2.34 14.03 -3.39
CA TYR A 146 0.90 13.98 -3.60
C TYR A 146 0.39 15.19 -4.38
N ARG A 147 0.85 16.41 -4.07
CA ARG A 147 0.49 17.62 -4.84
C ARG A 147 0.93 17.54 -6.29
N CYS A 148 2.16 17.11 -6.54
CA CYS A 148 2.69 16.99 -7.90
C CYS A 148 1.89 15.96 -8.71
N LEU A 149 1.63 14.78 -8.14
CA LEU A 149 0.84 13.75 -8.80
C LEU A 149 -0.63 14.16 -8.97
N LEU A 150 -1.20 14.87 -8.00
CA LEU A 150 -2.55 15.43 -8.10
C LEU A 150 -2.67 16.36 -9.31
N ASN A 151 -1.72 17.28 -9.50
CA ASN A 151 -1.71 18.20 -10.64
C ASN A 151 -1.66 17.46 -11.99
N ILE A 152 -1.12 16.25 -12.04
CA ILE A 152 -1.13 15.41 -13.24
C ILE A 152 -2.51 14.74 -13.38
N CYS A 153 -3.03 14.13 -12.30
CA CYS A 153 -4.29 13.40 -12.29
C CYS A 153 -5.51 14.26 -12.64
N VAL A 154 -5.55 15.52 -12.20
CA VAL A 154 -6.68 16.43 -12.45
C VAL A 154 -6.90 16.75 -13.94
N ASN A 155 -5.92 16.45 -14.81
CA ASN A 155 -6.09 16.57 -16.25
C ASN A 155 -6.91 15.42 -16.85
N TYR A 156 -7.04 14.31 -16.13
CA TYR A 156 -7.66 13.07 -16.62
C TYR A 156 -8.87 12.63 -15.78
N ILE A 157 -8.96 13.07 -14.53
CA ILE A 157 -10.01 12.71 -13.57
C ILE A 157 -10.57 14.01 -12.97
N ASP A 158 -11.88 14.04 -12.70
CA ASP A 158 -12.57 15.20 -12.14
C ASP A 158 -11.87 15.67 -10.83
N PRO A 159 -11.46 16.94 -10.73
CA PRO A 159 -10.85 17.50 -9.52
C PRO A 159 -11.67 17.30 -8.25
N LEU A 160 -13.01 17.20 -8.35
CA LEU A 160 -13.90 17.01 -7.19
C LEU A 160 -13.74 15.65 -6.51
N GLU A 161 -13.18 14.66 -7.22
CA GLU A 161 -12.87 13.33 -6.68
C GLU A 161 -11.64 13.34 -5.75
N PHE A 162 -10.87 14.43 -5.78
CA PHE A 162 -9.66 14.59 -4.99
C PHE A 162 -9.85 15.59 -3.85
N VAL A 163 -9.20 15.29 -2.72
CA VAL A 163 -9.13 16.17 -1.56
C VAL A 163 -7.79 16.89 -1.52
N SER A 164 -7.78 18.02 -0.81
CA SER A 164 -6.55 18.77 -0.61
C SER A 164 -5.49 17.92 0.12
N PRO A 165 -4.19 18.21 -0.08
CA PRO A 165 -3.09 17.48 0.55
C PRO A 165 -3.19 17.44 2.08
N GLU A 166 -3.70 18.50 2.70
CA GLU A 166 -3.89 18.63 4.14
C GLU A 166 -4.94 17.64 4.66
N MET A 167 -5.98 17.39 3.86
CA MET A 167 -7.02 16.41 4.16
C MET A 167 -6.56 14.99 3.82
N ALA A 168 -5.82 14.81 2.72
CA ALA A 168 -5.31 13.50 2.29
C ALA A 168 -4.36 12.86 3.32
N VAL A 169 -3.68 13.68 4.15
CA VAL A 169 -2.88 13.20 5.29
C VAL A 169 -3.67 12.28 6.24
N GLN A 170 -5.00 12.40 6.31
CA GLN A 170 -5.83 11.50 7.12
C GLN A 170 -5.67 10.03 6.68
N HIS A 171 -5.47 9.77 5.38
CA HIS A 171 -5.23 8.42 4.85
C HIS A 171 -3.90 7.83 5.28
N HIS A 172 -2.93 8.65 5.71
CA HIS A 172 -1.65 8.16 6.21
C HIS A 172 -1.81 7.23 7.42
N ARG A 173 -2.68 7.58 8.37
CA ARG A 173 -2.95 6.73 9.55
C ARG A 173 -3.57 5.39 9.14
N THR A 174 -4.41 5.39 8.11
CA THR A 174 -5.00 4.18 7.54
C THR A 174 -3.95 3.29 6.90
N LEU A 175 -3.03 3.84 6.11
CA LEU A 175 -1.94 3.06 5.52
C LEU A 175 -1.01 2.45 6.58
N VAL A 176 -0.75 3.20 7.66
CA VAL A 176 0.04 2.70 8.80
C VAL A 176 -0.70 1.58 9.54
N SER A 177 -2.00 1.75 9.83
CA SER A 177 -2.78 0.72 10.54
C SER A 177 -2.99 -0.55 9.72
N TRP A 178 -2.99 -0.45 8.39
CA TRP A 178 -3.03 -1.60 7.48
C TRP A 178 -1.66 -2.26 7.26
N GLY A 179 -0.59 -1.74 7.87
CA GLY A 179 0.77 -2.26 7.71
C GLY A 179 1.41 -1.96 6.35
N LEU A 180 0.80 -1.09 5.55
CA LEU A 180 1.34 -0.64 4.26
C LEU A 180 2.45 0.39 4.43
N MET A 181 2.48 1.06 5.58
CA MET A 181 3.57 1.94 6.00
C MET A 181 4.01 1.56 7.42
N VAL A 182 5.31 1.32 7.60
CA VAL A 182 5.87 0.91 8.89
C VAL A 182 6.85 1.98 9.38
N PRO A 183 6.69 2.51 10.60
CA PRO A 183 7.61 3.52 11.13
C PRO A 183 9.03 2.96 11.27
N THR A 184 10.04 3.78 11.00
CA THR A 184 11.43 3.38 11.17
C THR A 184 11.79 3.23 12.66
N PRO A 185 12.63 2.24 13.03
CA PRO A 185 12.98 1.99 14.42
C PRO A 185 13.92 3.05 15.04
N HIS A 186 14.44 4.00 14.25
CA HIS A 186 15.53 4.90 14.66
C HIS A 186 15.10 6.38 14.68
N GLY A 187 14.02 6.68 15.41
CA GLY A 187 13.74 8.00 16.00
C GLY A 187 13.39 9.17 15.06
N ALA A 188 13.74 9.11 13.78
CA ALA A 188 13.28 10.06 12.78
C ALA A 188 11.85 9.72 12.38
N ARG A 189 10.97 10.72 12.25
CA ARG A 189 9.59 10.58 11.74
C ARG A 189 9.59 10.14 10.27
N GLY A 190 9.96 8.89 10.03
CA GLY A 190 10.10 8.27 8.72
C GLY A 190 9.40 6.92 8.70
N TYR A 191 9.02 6.48 7.51
CA TYR A 191 8.25 5.27 7.28
C TYR A 191 8.84 4.49 6.11
N HIS A 192 8.82 3.16 6.19
CA HIS A 192 9.04 2.30 5.05
C HIS A 192 7.71 1.92 4.40
N CYS A 193 7.65 1.96 3.07
CA CYS A 193 6.46 1.58 2.33
C CYS A 193 6.52 0.08 1.96
N HIS A 194 5.44 -0.64 2.21
CA HIS A 194 5.30 -2.07 1.94
C HIS A 194 4.26 -2.35 0.84
N ILE A 195 3.84 -1.33 0.09
CA ILE A 195 2.89 -1.50 -1.02
C ILE A 195 3.57 -2.28 -2.15
N PRO A 196 3.06 -3.46 -2.55
CA PRO A 196 3.62 -4.22 -3.65
C PRO A 196 3.56 -3.45 -4.98
N VAL A 197 4.54 -3.70 -5.86
CA VAL A 197 4.58 -3.12 -7.21
C VAL A 197 3.32 -3.45 -8.01
N THR A 198 2.81 -4.67 -7.87
CA THR A 198 1.58 -5.12 -8.54
C THR A 198 0.39 -4.26 -8.15
N SER A 199 0.25 -3.95 -6.85
CA SER A 199 -0.78 -3.06 -6.34
C SER A 199 -0.57 -1.63 -6.82
N ALA A 200 0.67 -1.15 -6.81
CA ALA A 200 1.00 0.18 -7.31
C ALA A 200 0.67 0.35 -8.81
N LEU A 201 0.94 -0.68 -9.63
CA LEU A 201 0.56 -0.71 -11.05
C LEU A 201 -0.97 -0.69 -11.22
N GLY A 202 -1.71 -1.46 -10.42
CA GLY A 202 -3.17 -1.41 -10.44
C GLY A 202 -3.72 -0.04 -10.02
N LEU A 203 -3.12 0.59 -9.00
CA LEU A 203 -3.48 1.95 -8.57
C LEU A 203 -3.17 2.98 -9.67
N SER A 204 -2.04 2.85 -10.35
CA SER A 204 -1.63 3.81 -11.39
C SER A 204 -2.55 3.73 -12.60
N GLN A 205 -2.96 2.53 -13.01
CA GLN A 205 -3.94 2.33 -14.08
C GLN A 205 -5.27 3.02 -13.79
N GLU A 206 -5.78 2.85 -12.56
CA GLU A 206 -7.04 3.48 -12.12
C GLU A 206 -6.93 5.01 -11.96
N LEU A 207 -5.72 5.53 -11.74
CA LEU A 207 -5.44 6.96 -11.66
C LEU A 207 -5.03 7.59 -13.00
N CYS A 208 -5.09 6.83 -14.10
CA CYS A 208 -4.61 7.25 -15.42
C CYS A 208 -3.13 7.72 -15.41
N LEU A 209 -2.31 7.13 -14.53
CA LEU A 209 -0.88 7.42 -14.40
C LEU A 209 -0.04 6.26 -14.93
N ASN A 210 0.99 6.58 -15.71
CA ASN A 210 2.00 5.61 -16.11
C ASN A 210 3.19 5.66 -15.14
N LEU A 211 3.33 4.63 -14.31
CA LEU A 211 4.44 4.54 -13.33
C LEU A 211 5.82 4.53 -13.99
N TYR A 212 5.95 3.97 -15.20
CA TYR A 212 7.23 3.89 -15.89
C TYR A 212 7.75 5.26 -16.34
N ASP A 213 6.84 6.19 -16.66
CA ASP A 213 7.20 7.56 -17.06
C ASP A 213 7.65 8.38 -15.84
N LEU A 214 7.19 8.01 -14.65
CA LEU A 214 7.50 8.68 -13.39
C LEU A 214 8.83 8.19 -12.76
N ILE A 215 9.38 7.07 -13.22
CA ILE A 215 10.64 6.53 -12.69
C ILE A 215 11.81 7.08 -13.50
N PRO A 216 12.71 7.88 -12.89
CA PRO A 216 13.82 8.49 -13.59
C PRO A 216 14.82 7.42 -14.05
N ARG A 217 15.21 7.50 -15.34
CA ARG A 217 16.22 6.62 -15.95
C ARG A 217 17.60 6.76 -15.31
#